data_AF-A0A0B1S9D9-F1
#
_entry.id   AF-A0A0B1S9D9-F1
#
_cell.length_a   1.000
_cell.length_b   1.000
_cell.length_c   1.000
_cell.angle_alpha   90.00
_cell.angle_beta   90.00
_cell.angle_gamma   90.00
#
_symmetry.space_group_name_H-M   'P 1'
#
loop_
_entity.id
_entity.type
_entity.pdbx_description
1 polymer ?
#
loop_
_entity_poly.entity_id
_entity_poly.type
_entity_poly.pdbx_seq_one_letter_code
_entity_poly.pdbx_strand_id
1 'polypeptide(L)'
;MLSDIFGDLVIEEEDARDRVQFCTPEQYTAEIHSAGWFLNPSSLKGRKDEEERELVNYRAAYAYHHGQYAEAVKEYKSLLNDFKHTRTHAVAVIDSLIRSALKVPSFPEDELLQYLREYEQSALDYGDQLQYLNAKKEVYCRISGEEAEKEFIDAVCLLCATVDLPEHWLAFEAKSGLKVGKNFHLGYNVRALMLLERHLSQARGFIVNVIKRKIKKLEEKLKSLNYSSDEIQEAWLRMGVDLLSVEEKLEMNEDLQRPAHDCRSKIGVYKTAEECQRILASFKNKFSWMFDGCDL
;
A
#
# COMPACT_ATOMS: atom_id res chain seq x y z
N MET A 1 -26.05 -41.94 -29.51
CA MET A 1 -25.69 -42.53 -28.21
C MET A 1 -24.83 -41.53 -27.45
N LEU A 2 -25.45 -40.50 -26.88
CA LEU A 2 -24.81 -39.44 -26.08
C LEU A 2 -25.51 -39.29 -24.71
N SER A 3 -26.28 -40.31 -24.30
CA SER A 3 -27.05 -40.31 -23.05
C SER A 3 -26.24 -40.67 -21.82
N ASP A 4 -25.00 -41.15 -21.97
CA ASP A 4 -24.26 -41.79 -20.87
C ASP A 4 -23.10 -40.93 -20.33
N ILE A 5 -23.07 -39.62 -20.65
CA ILE A 5 -22.04 -38.69 -20.12
C ILE A 5 -22.56 -37.94 -18.87
N PHE A 6 -23.86 -37.97 -18.61
CA PHE A 6 -24.44 -37.50 -17.34
C PHE A 6 -24.60 -38.70 -16.40
N GLY A 7 -23.47 -39.35 -16.08
CA GLY A 7 -23.41 -40.25 -14.93
C GLY A 7 -23.83 -39.46 -13.69
N ASP A 8 -24.74 -40.04 -12.92
CA ASP A 8 -25.36 -39.47 -11.73
C ASP A 8 -24.34 -38.69 -10.89
N LEU A 9 -24.53 -37.37 -10.82
CA LEU A 9 -23.91 -36.53 -9.79
C LEU A 9 -24.55 -36.92 -8.46
N VAL A 10 -24.10 -38.05 -7.91
CA VAL A 10 -24.29 -38.36 -6.50
C VAL A 10 -23.36 -37.40 -5.76
N ILE A 11 -23.93 -36.32 -5.26
CA ILE A 11 -23.28 -35.48 -4.26
C ILE A 11 -23.11 -36.40 -3.04
N GLU A 12 -21.90 -36.88 -2.80
CA GLU A 12 -21.56 -37.45 -1.50
C GLU A 12 -21.75 -36.32 -0.47
N GLU A 13 -22.87 -36.37 0.25
CA GLU A 13 -23.06 -35.59 1.48
C GLU A 13 -21.99 -36.06 2.47
N GLU A 14 -20.81 -35.42 2.41
CA GLU A 14 -19.82 -35.50 3.49
C GLU A 14 -20.53 -35.17 4.81
N ASP A 15 -20.34 -36.07 5.77
CA ASP A 15 -20.92 -36.07 7.10
C ASP A 15 -21.10 -34.68 7.72
N ALA A 16 -22.37 -34.35 7.96
CA ALA A 16 -22.90 -33.54 9.05
C ALA A 16 -21.89 -32.65 9.80
N ARG A 17 -21.47 -31.55 9.18
CA ARG A 17 -21.24 -30.31 9.93
C ARG A 17 -22.62 -29.73 10.22
N ASP A 18 -22.90 -29.48 11.50
CA ASP A 18 -24.16 -28.98 12.06
C ASP A 18 -25.11 -28.38 11.02
N ARG A 19 -26.23 -29.09 10.77
CA ARG A 19 -27.29 -28.62 9.86
C ARG A 19 -27.62 -27.17 10.22
N VAL A 20 -27.40 -26.27 9.26
CA VAL A 20 -27.78 -24.86 9.38
C VAL A 20 -29.26 -24.81 9.77
N GLN A 21 -29.54 -24.42 11.02
CA GLN A 21 -30.90 -24.22 11.49
C GLN A 21 -31.40 -22.91 10.89
N PHE A 22 -32.25 -23.02 9.88
CA PHE A 22 -32.97 -21.87 9.34
C PHE A 22 -33.96 -21.36 10.39
N CYS A 23 -33.86 -20.07 10.76
CA CYS A 23 -34.83 -19.46 11.65
C CYS A 23 -36.15 -19.21 10.91
N THR A 24 -37.28 -19.49 11.56
CA THR A 24 -38.59 -19.05 11.06
C THR A 24 -38.77 -17.54 11.29
N PRO A 25 -39.60 -16.84 10.49
CA PRO A 25 -39.87 -15.41 10.70
C PRO A 25 -40.35 -15.08 12.12
N GLU A 26 -41.08 -16.00 12.77
CA GLU A 26 -41.59 -15.86 14.13
C GLU A 26 -40.49 -16.03 15.20
N GLN A 27 -39.39 -16.71 14.85
CA GLN A 27 -38.19 -16.85 15.69
C GLN A 27 -37.18 -15.72 15.47
N TYR A 28 -37.32 -14.95 14.40
CA TYR A 28 -36.45 -13.83 14.10
C TYR A 28 -36.85 -12.61 14.92
N THR A 29 -35.99 -12.22 15.86
CA THR A 29 -36.07 -10.92 16.51
C THR A 29 -34.93 -10.06 15.98
N ALA A 30 -35.25 -8.96 15.30
CA ALA A 30 -34.23 -8.01 14.89
C ALA A 30 -33.53 -7.45 16.13
N GLU A 31 -32.22 -7.58 16.19
CA GLU A 31 -31.43 -6.90 17.22
C GLU A 31 -31.42 -5.40 16.88
N ILE A 32 -32.35 -4.64 17.47
CA ILE A 32 -32.47 -3.21 17.21
C ILE A 32 -31.40 -2.49 18.01
N HIS A 33 -30.36 -2.10 17.29
CA HIS A 33 -29.24 -1.39 17.85
C HIS A 33 -29.41 0.12 17.70
N SER A 34 -29.22 0.87 18.80
CA SER A 34 -29.11 2.33 18.73
C SER A 34 -27.82 2.76 18.01
N ALA A 35 -27.80 3.96 17.43
CA ALA A 35 -26.58 4.48 16.82
C ALA A 35 -25.44 4.53 17.86
N GLY A 36 -24.28 3.94 17.52
CA GLY A 36 -23.13 3.87 18.42
C GLY A 36 -23.22 2.79 19.53
N TRP A 37 -24.19 1.88 19.49
CA TRP A 37 -24.35 0.80 20.47
C TRP A 37 -23.05 -0.01 20.73
N PHE A 38 -22.25 -0.24 19.68
CA PHE A 38 -21.01 -1.03 19.71
C PHE A 38 -19.87 -0.34 20.47
N LEU A 39 -20.01 0.95 20.77
CA LEU A 39 -19.06 1.72 21.59
C LEU A 39 -19.18 1.38 23.07
N ASN A 40 -20.30 0.80 23.52
CA ASN A 40 -20.50 0.47 24.92
C ASN A 40 -19.74 -0.82 25.29
N PRO A 41 -18.81 -0.81 26.26
CA PRO A 41 -18.08 -2.02 26.67
C PRO A 41 -18.99 -3.18 27.10
N SER A 42 -20.21 -2.89 27.60
CA SER A 42 -21.18 -3.93 27.94
C SER A 42 -21.75 -4.67 26.72
N SER A 43 -21.54 -4.17 25.50
CA SER A 43 -21.96 -4.83 24.26
C SER A 43 -21.21 -6.13 23.99
N LEU A 44 -20.05 -6.34 24.64
CA LEU A 44 -19.25 -7.56 24.54
C LEU A 44 -19.80 -8.71 25.39
N LYS A 45 -20.63 -8.42 26.40
CA LYS A 45 -21.02 -9.41 27.40
C LYS A 45 -21.80 -10.57 26.79
N GLY A 46 -21.20 -11.77 26.81
CA GLY A 46 -21.83 -13.01 26.35
C GLY A 46 -21.72 -13.27 24.85
N ARG A 47 -20.89 -12.49 24.14
CA ARG A 47 -20.61 -12.69 22.71
C ARG A 47 -19.51 -13.73 22.50
N LYS A 48 -19.45 -14.27 21.28
CA LYS A 48 -18.35 -15.17 20.88
C LYS A 48 -17.10 -14.34 20.52
N ASP A 49 -15.93 -14.97 20.63
CA ASP A 49 -14.62 -14.34 20.34
C ASP A 49 -14.58 -13.62 18.97
N GLU A 50 -15.18 -14.23 17.93
CA GLU A 50 -15.26 -13.63 16.59
C GLU A 50 -16.11 -12.36 16.55
N GLU A 51 -17.24 -12.34 17.26
CA GLU A 51 -18.14 -11.19 17.33
C GLU A 51 -17.51 -10.06 18.16
N GLU A 52 -16.82 -10.41 19.25
CA GLU A 52 -16.07 -9.45 20.06
C GLU A 52 -14.94 -8.80 19.23
N ARG A 53 -14.20 -9.59 18.47
CA ARG A 53 -13.14 -9.12 17.55
C ARG A 53 -13.69 -8.13 16.53
N GLU A 54 -14.83 -8.42 15.91
CA GLU A 54 -15.47 -7.52 14.95
C GLU A 54 -15.90 -6.20 15.61
N LEU A 55 -16.47 -6.26 16.82
CA LEU A 55 -16.87 -5.05 17.56
C LEU A 55 -15.68 -4.18 17.92
N VAL A 56 -14.57 -4.76 18.38
CA VAL A 56 -13.32 -4.03 18.64
C VAL A 56 -12.83 -3.35 17.36
N ASN A 57 -12.84 -4.06 16.22
CA ASN A 57 -12.46 -3.48 14.93
C ASN A 57 -13.38 -2.30 14.54
N TYR A 58 -14.69 -2.42 14.73
CA TYR A 58 -15.63 -1.33 14.48
C TYR A 58 -15.42 -0.13 15.41
N ARG A 59 -15.11 -0.34 16.69
CA ARG A 59 -14.74 0.74 17.61
C ARG A 59 -13.47 1.46 17.16
N ALA A 60 -12.44 0.70 16.79
CA ALA A 60 -11.18 1.26 16.31
C ALA A 60 -11.38 2.11 15.03
N ALA A 61 -12.11 1.57 14.06
CA ALA A 61 -12.44 2.27 12.82
C ALA A 61 -13.31 3.52 13.07
N TYR A 62 -14.28 3.43 13.99
CA TYR A 62 -15.11 4.56 14.39
C TYR A 62 -14.26 5.67 15.03
N ALA A 63 -13.36 5.32 15.95
CA ALA A 63 -12.46 6.28 16.59
C ALA A 63 -11.55 6.96 15.56
N TYR A 64 -10.98 6.19 14.62
CA TYR A 64 -10.16 6.72 13.54
C TYR A 64 -10.93 7.72 12.66
N HIS A 65 -12.16 7.38 12.26
CA HIS A 65 -13.02 8.23 11.44
C HIS A 65 -13.34 9.58 12.14
N HIS A 66 -13.47 9.58 13.46
CA HIS A 66 -13.75 10.78 14.26
C HIS A 66 -12.49 11.52 14.73
N GLY A 67 -11.30 11.17 14.22
CA GLY A 67 -10.04 11.81 14.59
C GLY A 67 -9.52 11.46 15.98
N GLN A 68 -10.11 10.48 16.65
CA GLN A 68 -9.71 9.98 17.97
C GLN A 68 -8.59 8.94 17.82
N TYR A 69 -7.47 9.34 17.22
CA TYR A 69 -6.42 8.41 16.79
C TYR A 69 -5.75 7.64 17.94
N ALA A 70 -5.58 8.25 19.11
CA ALA A 70 -5.01 7.56 20.27
C ALA A 70 -5.91 6.41 20.76
N GLU A 71 -7.23 6.60 20.73
CA GLU A 71 -8.18 5.54 21.07
C GLU A 71 -8.22 4.47 19.98
N ALA A 72 -8.18 4.86 18.70
CA ALA A 72 -8.09 3.91 17.59
C ALA A 72 -6.85 3.01 17.72
N VAL A 73 -5.69 3.60 18.05
CA VAL A 73 -4.46 2.85 18.32
C VAL A 73 -4.66 1.86 19.47
N LYS A 74 -5.26 2.29 20.58
CA LYS A 74 -5.50 1.42 21.74
C LYS A 74 -6.40 0.23 21.38
N GLU A 75 -7.49 0.47 20.66
CA GLU A 75 -8.40 -0.59 20.21
C GLU A 75 -7.71 -1.52 19.19
N TYR A 76 -6.93 -1.00 18.23
CA TYR A 76 -6.18 -1.84 17.29
C TYR A 76 -5.05 -2.65 17.96
N LYS A 77 -4.40 -2.10 19.00
CA LYS A 77 -3.42 -2.85 19.81
C LYS A 77 -4.10 -4.00 20.57
N SER A 78 -5.24 -3.74 21.19
CA SER A 78 -6.05 -4.80 21.84
C SER A 78 -6.49 -5.83 20.81
N LEU A 79 -6.98 -5.38 19.64
CA LEU A 79 -7.35 -6.27 18.55
C LEU A 79 -6.21 -7.20 18.16
N LEU A 80 -4.99 -6.67 17.98
CA LEU A 80 -3.82 -7.45 17.57
C LEU A 80 -3.38 -8.48 18.62
N ASN A 81 -3.40 -8.10 19.90
CA ASN A 81 -2.82 -8.90 20.98
C ASN A 81 -3.80 -9.88 21.64
N ASP A 82 -5.07 -9.50 21.75
CA ASP A 82 -6.05 -10.21 22.57
C ASP A 82 -6.80 -11.28 21.78
N PHE A 83 -6.74 -11.22 20.44
CA PHE A 83 -7.49 -12.10 19.55
C PHE A 83 -6.58 -12.94 18.66
N LYS A 84 -7.06 -14.13 18.29
CA LYS A 84 -6.42 -14.95 17.26
C LYS A 84 -6.77 -14.41 15.88
N HIS A 85 -5.74 -14.26 15.06
CA HIS A 85 -5.87 -13.81 13.68
C HIS A 85 -5.42 -14.88 12.71
N THR A 86 -6.12 -14.97 11.58
CA THR A 86 -5.47 -15.49 10.39
C THR A 86 -4.37 -14.50 9.99
N ARG A 87 -3.31 -14.98 9.35
CA ARG A 87 -2.17 -14.13 9.01
C ARG A 87 -2.56 -12.91 8.16
N THR A 88 -3.49 -13.06 7.22
CA THR A 88 -4.03 -11.95 6.42
C THR A 88 -4.78 -10.92 7.28
N HIS A 89 -5.54 -11.35 8.29
CA HIS A 89 -6.18 -10.43 9.22
C HIS A 89 -5.15 -9.71 10.09
N ALA A 90 -4.09 -10.39 10.53
CA ALA A 90 -3.01 -9.77 11.30
C ALA A 90 -2.34 -8.64 10.51
N VAL A 91 -2.00 -8.86 9.23
CA VAL A 91 -1.43 -7.83 8.35
C VAL A 91 -2.33 -6.59 8.25
N ALA A 92 -3.64 -6.78 8.04
CA ALA A 92 -4.59 -5.68 7.95
C ALA A 92 -4.74 -4.89 9.27
N VAL A 93 -4.70 -5.59 10.40
CA VAL A 93 -4.74 -4.96 11.73
C VAL A 93 -3.46 -4.18 12.01
N ILE A 94 -2.28 -4.74 11.69
CA ILE A 94 -0.99 -4.06 11.84
C ILE A 94 -0.93 -2.81 10.95
N ASP A 95 -1.37 -2.89 9.68
CA ASP A 95 -1.46 -1.72 8.79
C ASP A 95 -2.35 -0.62 9.39
N SER A 96 -3.54 -0.99 9.87
CA SER A 96 -4.49 -0.05 10.50
C SER A 96 -3.92 0.58 11.79
N LEU A 97 -3.20 -0.21 12.58
CA LEU A 97 -2.50 0.23 13.78
C LEU A 97 -1.41 1.27 13.43
N ILE A 98 -0.54 0.97 12.47
CA ILE A 98 0.51 1.90 12.01
C ILE A 98 -0.10 3.19 11.48
N ARG A 99 -1.12 3.11 10.61
CA ARG A 99 -1.81 4.30 10.06
C ARG A 99 -2.41 5.18 11.16
N SER A 100 -2.99 4.56 12.18
CA SER A 100 -3.55 5.28 13.33
C SER A 100 -2.45 5.93 14.17
N ALA A 101 -1.37 5.20 14.45
CA ALA A 101 -0.23 5.67 15.23
C ALA A 101 0.48 6.86 14.57
N LEU A 102 0.65 6.81 13.24
CA LEU A 102 1.22 7.91 12.46
C LEU A 102 0.40 9.21 12.52
N LYS A 103 -0.88 9.16 12.91
CA LYS A 103 -1.72 10.35 13.11
C LYS A 103 -1.63 10.94 14.52
N VAL A 104 -1.04 10.22 15.47
CA VAL A 104 -0.83 10.72 16.84
C VAL A 104 0.51 11.47 16.90
N PRO A 105 0.55 12.81 17.13
CA PRO A 105 1.77 13.61 16.97
C PRO A 105 2.96 13.23 17.87
N SER A 106 2.71 12.63 19.04
CA SER A 106 3.75 12.25 20.00
C SER A 106 3.88 10.73 20.17
N PHE A 107 3.46 9.96 19.15
CA PHE A 107 3.59 8.52 19.19
C PHE A 107 5.06 8.08 19.16
N PRO A 108 5.49 7.12 20.01
CA PRO A 108 6.89 6.69 20.08
C PRO A 108 7.40 6.07 18.77
N GLU A 109 8.60 6.46 18.35
CA GLU A 109 9.23 5.94 17.12
C GLU A 109 9.61 4.45 17.25
N ASP A 110 10.10 4.03 18.42
CA ASP A 110 10.47 2.63 18.69
C ASP A 110 9.28 1.67 18.54
N GLU A 111 8.08 2.11 18.93
CA GLU A 111 6.85 1.33 18.77
C GLU A 111 6.44 1.23 17.29
N LEU A 112 6.57 2.30 16.51
CA LEU A 112 6.33 2.26 15.05
C LEU A 112 7.28 1.28 14.36
N LEU A 113 8.57 1.31 14.73
CA LEU A 113 9.57 0.38 14.20
C LEU A 113 9.28 -1.06 14.62
N GLN A 114 8.78 -1.29 15.83
CA GLN A 114 8.34 -2.60 16.26
C GLN A 114 7.17 -3.11 15.40
N TYR A 115 6.11 -2.31 15.21
CA TYR A 115 4.98 -2.72 14.37
C TYR A 115 5.39 -2.96 12.92
N LEU A 116 6.34 -2.17 12.41
CA LEU A 116 6.86 -2.37 11.07
C LEU A 116 7.60 -3.71 10.92
N ARG A 117 8.38 -4.12 11.92
CA ARG A 117 9.02 -5.46 11.94
C ARG A 117 7.99 -6.59 12.02
N GLU A 118 6.95 -6.43 12.84
CA GLU A 118 5.86 -7.40 12.94
C GLU A 118 5.09 -7.51 11.61
N TYR A 119 4.90 -6.38 10.90
CA TYR A 119 4.35 -6.36 9.55
C TYR A 119 5.21 -7.19 8.61
N GLU A 120 6.51 -6.89 8.52
CA GLU A 120 7.44 -7.55 7.60
C GLU A 120 7.43 -9.08 7.78
N GLN A 121 7.43 -9.56 9.02
CA GLN A 121 7.35 -10.99 9.34
C GLN A 121 6.01 -11.62 8.94
N SER A 122 4.95 -10.81 8.91
CA SER A 122 3.59 -11.24 8.58
C SER A 122 3.27 -11.13 7.08
N ALA A 123 4.02 -10.34 6.30
CA ALA A 123 3.81 -10.18 4.85
C ALA A 123 4.16 -11.47 4.10
N LEU A 124 3.26 -11.92 3.21
CA LEU A 124 3.31 -13.29 2.69
C LEU A 124 3.17 -13.38 1.17
N ASP A 125 2.47 -12.40 0.61
CA ASP A 125 2.33 -12.25 -0.83
C ASP A 125 2.80 -10.86 -1.29
N TYR A 126 2.79 -10.70 -2.61
CA TYR A 126 3.22 -9.46 -3.24
C TYR A 126 2.33 -8.26 -2.90
N GLY A 127 1.03 -8.48 -2.67
CA GLY A 127 0.11 -7.44 -2.22
C GLY A 127 0.47 -6.94 -0.83
N ASP A 128 0.73 -7.86 0.10
CA ASP A 128 1.20 -7.53 1.44
C ASP A 128 2.53 -6.78 1.40
N GLN A 129 3.47 -7.21 0.54
CA GLN A 129 4.76 -6.55 0.38
C GLN A 129 4.61 -5.11 -0.13
N LEU A 130 3.72 -4.85 -1.09
CA LEU A 130 3.43 -3.51 -1.57
C LEU A 130 2.81 -2.61 -0.49
N GLN A 131 1.92 -3.16 0.34
CA GLN A 131 1.33 -2.43 1.45
C GLN A 131 2.38 -2.15 2.55
N TYR A 132 3.23 -3.14 2.84
CA TYR A 132 4.37 -3.01 3.75
C TYR A 132 5.32 -1.89 3.30
N LEU A 133 5.71 -1.84 2.02
CA LEU A 133 6.57 -0.78 1.50
C LEU A 133 5.94 0.62 1.65
N ASN A 134 4.62 0.71 1.46
CA ASN A 134 3.88 1.96 1.74
C ASN A 134 3.94 2.33 3.23
N ALA A 135 3.71 1.38 4.13
CA ALA A 135 3.81 1.62 5.58
C ALA A 135 5.24 2.00 5.99
N LYS A 136 6.25 1.29 5.47
CA LYS A 136 7.68 1.54 5.68
C LYS A 136 8.06 2.97 5.28
N LYS A 137 7.64 3.40 4.10
CA LYS A 137 7.82 4.78 3.63
C LYS A 137 7.22 5.79 4.61
N GLU A 138 5.97 5.63 5.03
CA GLU A 138 5.30 6.59 5.93
C GLU A 138 5.97 6.64 7.32
N VAL A 139 6.40 5.49 7.85
CA VAL A 139 7.12 5.38 9.14
C VAL A 139 8.46 6.11 9.05
N TYR A 140 9.31 5.78 8.08
CA TYR A 140 10.62 6.41 7.93
C TYR A 140 10.55 7.87 7.45
N CYS A 141 9.44 8.30 6.85
CA CYS A 141 9.17 9.71 6.61
C CYS A 141 9.12 10.51 7.93
N ARG A 142 8.53 9.92 8.97
CA ARG A 142 8.32 10.56 10.27
C ARG A 142 9.55 10.52 11.19
N ILE A 143 10.37 9.48 11.10
CA ILE A 143 11.56 9.29 11.93
C ILE A 143 12.71 10.16 11.43
N SER A 144 13.48 10.76 12.34
CA SER A 144 14.66 11.55 11.98
C SER A 144 15.93 10.71 12.00
N GLY A 145 16.94 11.10 11.22
CA GLY A 145 18.26 10.46 11.20
C GLY A 145 18.63 9.89 9.83
N GLU A 146 19.94 9.78 9.60
CA GLU A 146 20.51 9.40 8.30
C GLU A 146 20.07 8.00 7.84
N GLU A 147 20.05 7.03 8.75
CA GLU A 147 19.56 5.68 8.45
C GLU A 147 18.07 5.69 8.06
N ALA A 148 17.26 6.51 8.74
CA ALA A 148 15.84 6.65 8.41
C ALA A 148 15.63 7.34 7.06
N GLU A 149 16.47 8.31 6.68
CA GLU A 149 16.45 8.93 5.35
C GLU A 149 16.77 7.90 4.26
N LYS A 150 17.76 7.04 4.48
CA LYS A 150 18.12 5.97 3.56
C LYS A 150 17.00 4.95 3.41
N GLU A 151 16.44 4.47 4.52
CA GLU A 151 15.33 3.51 4.52
C GLU A 151 14.07 4.08 3.87
N PHE A 152 13.80 5.38 4.05
CA PHE A 152 12.74 6.08 3.33
C PHE A 152 12.99 6.09 1.82
N ILE A 153 14.18 6.52 1.39
CA ILE A 153 14.55 6.57 -0.04
C ILE A 153 14.45 5.18 -0.66
N ASP A 154 14.96 4.15 0.00
CA ASP A 154 14.94 2.78 -0.48
C ASP A 154 13.50 2.24 -0.60
N ALA A 155 12.64 2.51 0.39
CA ALA A 155 11.23 2.15 0.30
C ALA A 155 10.53 2.79 -0.91
N VAL A 156 10.79 4.07 -1.17
CA VAL A 156 10.23 4.76 -2.35
C VAL A 156 10.82 4.23 -3.65
N CYS A 157 12.13 3.95 -3.71
CA CYS A 157 12.77 3.34 -4.88
C CYS A 157 12.13 1.99 -5.22
N LEU A 158 11.91 1.14 -4.21
CA LEU A 158 11.24 -0.15 -4.39
C LEU A 158 9.81 0.04 -4.90
N LEU A 159 9.03 0.96 -4.33
CA LEU A 159 7.68 1.26 -4.83
C LEU A 159 7.69 1.68 -6.32
N CYS A 160 8.62 2.55 -6.72
CA CYS A 160 8.78 2.97 -8.12
C CYS A 160 9.23 1.82 -9.04
N ALA A 161 10.17 1.00 -8.59
CA ALA A 161 10.69 -0.13 -9.37
C ALA A 161 9.64 -1.24 -9.55
N THR A 162 8.80 -1.43 -8.54
CA THR A 162 7.76 -2.45 -8.52
C THR A 162 6.51 -2.00 -9.28
N VAL A 163 6.07 -0.76 -9.09
CA VAL A 163 4.95 -0.16 -9.83
C VAL A 163 5.32 1.27 -10.20
N ASP A 164 5.61 1.49 -11.48
CA ASP A 164 6.11 2.77 -12.02
C ASP A 164 4.99 3.81 -12.15
N LEU A 165 4.41 4.21 -11.01
CA LEU A 165 3.31 5.18 -10.92
C LEU A 165 3.81 6.59 -10.59
N PRO A 166 3.22 7.65 -11.18
CA PRO A 166 3.54 9.03 -10.82
C PRO A 166 3.49 9.31 -9.32
N GLU A 167 2.53 8.71 -8.61
CA GLU A 167 2.32 8.87 -7.18
C GLU A 167 3.51 8.37 -6.35
N HIS A 168 4.18 7.29 -6.77
CA HIS A 168 5.36 6.76 -6.08
C HIS A 168 6.56 7.68 -6.27
N TRP A 169 6.75 8.21 -7.48
CA TRP A 169 7.82 9.19 -7.75
C TRP A 169 7.63 10.48 -6.97
N LEU A 170 6.40 10.99 -6.88
CA LEU A 170 6.10 12.17 -6.08
C LEU A 170 6.20 11.90 -4.56
N ALA A 171 6.26 10.64 -4.14
CA ALA A 171 6.38 10.31 -2.73
C ALA A 171 7.73 10.71 -2.13
N PHE A 172 8.78 10.89 -2.95
CA PHE A 172 10.06 11.46 -2.50
C PHE A 172 9.91 12.86 -1.89
N GLU A 173 8.86 13.61 -2.23
CA GLU A 173 8.57 14.93 -1.66
C GLU A 173 8.07 14.87 -0.20
N ALA A 174 7.58 13.72 0.26
CA ALA A 174 6.95 13.61 1.57
C ALA A 174 7.91 13.92 2.74
N LYS A 175 9.21 13.66 2.57
CA LYS A 175 10.23 13.91 3.58
C LYS A 175 11.02 15.17 3.25
N SER A 176 10.84 16.21 4.07
CA SER A 176 11.62 17.45 3.99
C SER A 176 13.00 17.29 4.61
N GLY A 177 14.00 17.99 4.08
CA GLY A 177 15.34 18.07 4.70
C GLY A 177 16.27 16.90 4.36
N LEU A 178 15.90 16.05 3.40
CA LEU A 178 16.77 15.01 2.86
C LEU A 178 18.11 15.59 2.39
N LYS A 179 19.21 14.92 2.75
CA LYS A 179 20.54 15.23 2.19
C LYS A 179 20.69 14.60 0.81
N VAL A 180 20.26 15.33 -0.21
CA VAL A 180 20.27 14.87 -1.60
C VAL A 180 20.92 15.89 -2.53
N GLY A 181 21.41 15.42 -3.67
CA GLY A 181 22.02 16.28 -4.68
C GLY A 181 21.01 17.13 -5.44
N LYS A 182 21.52 18.12 -6.17
CA LYS A 182 20.73 19.13 -6.90
C LYS A 182 19.72 18.56 -7.90
N ASN A 183 20.01 17.37 -8.45
CA ASN A 183 19.19 16.72 -9.47
C ASN A 183 17.99 15.97 -8.89
N PHE A 184 17.99 15.67 -7.59
CA PHE A 184 17.04 14.76 -6.97
C PHE A 184 15.59 15.24 -7.13
N HIS A 185 15.34 16.50 -6.76
CA HIS A 185 14.02 17.10 -6.86
C HIS A 185 13.55 17.24 -8.30
N LEU A 186 14.42 17.68 -9.21
CA LEU A 186 14.08 17.80 -10.62
C LEU A 186 13.77 16.44 -11.24
N GLY A 187 14.58 15.42 -10.92
CA GLY A 187 14.47 14.08 -11.47
C GLY A 187 13.13 13.40 -11.18
N TYR A 188 12.70 13.35 -9.92
CA TYR A 188 11.44 12.67 -9.60
C TYR A 188 10.21 13.46 -10.12
N ASN A 189 10.25 14.80 -10.13
CA ASN A 189 9.15 15.60 -10.67
C ASN A 189 9.04 15.42 -12.19
N VAL A 190 10.16 15.43 -12.91
CA VAL A 190 10.17 15.18 -14.36
C VAL A 190 9.69 13.76 -14.65
N ARG A 191 10.21 12.73 -13.97
CA ARG A 191 9.77 11.34 -14.18
C ARG A 191 8.27 11.16 -13.94
N ALA A 192 7.73 11.74 -12.88
CA ALA A 192 6.29 11.73 -12.61
C ALA A 192 5.49 12.40 -13.74
N LEU A 193 5.99 13.50 -14.31
CA LEU A 193 5.38 14.18 -15.45
C LEU A 193 5.37 13.29 -16.70
N MET A 194 6.49 12.64 -17.04
CA MET A 194 6.57 11.71 -18.17
C MET A 194 5.54 10.59 -18.06
N LEU A 195 5.39 10.02 -16.86
CA LEU A 195 4.44 8.95 -16.60
C LEU A 195 2.98 9.43 -16.67
N LEU A 196 2.69 10.65 -16.19
CA LEU A 196 1.36 11.25 -16.34
C LEU A 196 1.01 11.50 -17.80
N GLU A 197 1.95 11.98 -18.62
CA GLU A 197 1.74 12.16 -20.06
C GLU A 197 1.50 10.83 -20.78
N ARG A 198 2.27 9.79 -20.43
CA ARG A 198 2.04 8.43 -20.90
C ARG A 198 0.66 7.89 -20.49
N HIS A 199 0.26 8.09 -19.24
CA HIS A 199 -1.08 7.70 -18.78
C HIS A 199 -2.17 8.50 -19.51
N LEU A 200 -1.94 9.77 -19.81
CA LEU A 200 -2.88 10.62 -20.55
C LEU A 200 -3.13 10.08 -21.96
N SER A 201 -2.10 9.61 -22.67
CA SER A 201 -2.25 9.07 -24.03
C SER A 201 -3.09 7.79 -24.09
N GLN A 202 -3.17 7.06 -22.97
CA GLN A 202 -3.94 5.82 -22.83
C GLN A 202 -5.30 6.02 -22.15
N ALA A 203 -5.50 7.14 -21.47
CA ALA A 203 -6.70 7.41 -20.68
C ALA A 203 -7.94 7.68 -21.53
N ARG A 204 -9.11 7.33 -20.99
CA ARG A 204 -10.43 7.58 -21.59
C ARG A 204 -11.41 8.14 -20.56
N GLY A 205 -12.43 8.84 -21.05
CA GLY A 205 -13.53 9.34 -20.21
C GLY A 205 -13.08 10.38 -19.17
N PHE A 206 -13.71 10.36 -18.00
CA PHE A 206 -13.52 11.38 -16.96
C PHE A 206 -12.07 11.41 -16.39
N ILE A 207 -11.34 10.30 -16.48
CA ILE A 207 -9.96 10.17 -15.99
C ILE A 207 -9.02 11.12 -16.74
N VAL A 208 -9.28 11.40 -18.03
CA VAL A 208 -8.50 12.35 -18.84
C VAL A 208 -8.42 13.72 -18.16
N ASN A 209 -9.55 14.23 -17.66
CA ASN A 209 -9.60 15.53 -16.98
C ASN A 209 -8.90 15.51 -15.62
N VAL A 210 -8.87 14.36 -14.95
CA VAL A 210 -8.10 14.20 -13.71
C VAL A 210 -6.61 14.25 -13.99
N ILE A 211 -6.13 13.52 -14.99
CA ILE A 211 -4.70 13.48 -15.36
C ILE A 211 -4.24 14.85 -15.88
N LYS A 212 -4.99 15.51 -16.77
CA LYS A 212 -4.66 16.86 -17.25
C LYS A 212 -4.50 17.88 -16.11
N ARG A 213 -5.34 17.79 -15.08
CA ARG A 213 -5.20 18.65 -13.88
C ARG A 213 -3.95 18.33 -13.08
N LYS A 214 -3.55 17.05 -12.96
CA LYS A 214 -2.30 16.65 -12.30
C LYS A 214 -1.07 17.17 -13.06
N ILE A 215 -1.06 16.99 -14.39
CA ILE A 215 0.00 17.51 -15.28
C ILE A 215 0.17 19.02 -15.09
N LYS A 216 -0.91 19.78 -15.25
CA LYS A 216 -0.87 21.24 -15.13
C LYS A 216 -0.30 21.71 -13.78
N LYS A 217 -0.72 21.08 -12.67
CA LYS A 217 -0.20 21.39 -11.34
C LYS A 217 1.31 21.12 -11.22
N LEU A 218 1.77 20.01 -11.79
CA LEU A 218 3.18 19.63 -11.74
C LEU A 218 4.04 20.53 -12.64
N GLU A 219 3.55 20.93 -13.80
CA GLU A 219 4.20 21.94 -14.66
C GLU A 219 4.30 23.31 -13.98
N GLU A 220 3.23 23.77 -13.33
CA GLU A 220 3.22 25.02 -12.54
C GLU A 220 4.24 24.95 -11.40
N LYS A 221 4.33 23.81 -10.72
CA LYS A 221 5.34 23.57 -9.68
C LYS A 221 6.76 23.62 -10.25
N LEU A 222 7.04 22.92 -11.35
CA LEU A 222 8.36 22.95 -12.00
C LEU A 222 8.76 24.37 -12.42
N LYS A 223 7.82 25.16 -12.95
CA LYS A 223 8.06 26.58 -13.27
C LYS A 223 8.40 27.41 -12.04
N SER A 224 7.77 27.13 -10.89
CA SER A 224 8.04 27.83 -9.64
C SER A 224 9.40 27.51 -9.02
N LEU A 225 10.01 26.38 -9.40
CA LEU A 225 11.32 25.94 -8.91
C LEU A 225 12.51 26.60 -9.65
N ASN A 226 12.24 27.48 -10.62
CA ASN A 226 13.24 28.29 -11.33
C ASN A 226 14.37 27.49 -12.03
N TYR A 227 14.11 26.26 -12.45
CA TYR A 227 15.04 25.52 -13.31
C TYR A 227 15.09 26.14 -14.71
N SER A 228 16.28 26.14 -15.31
CA SER A 228 16.47 26.53 -16.70
C SER A 228 15.87 25.50 -17.66
N SER A 229 15.55 25.94 -18.88
CA SER A 229 15.07 25.04 -19.94
C SER A 229 16.06 23.92 -20.24
N ASP A 230 17.36 24.20 -20.15
CA ASP A 230 18.42 23.22 -20.41
C ASP A 230 18.46 22.14 -19.32
N GLU A 231 18.32 22.52 -18.04
CA GLU A 231 18.23 21.57 -16.92
C GLU A 231 17.00 20.67 -17.05
N ILE A 232 15.85 21.25 -17.40
CA ILE A 232 14.63 20.48 -17.63
C ILE A 232 14.85 19.50 -18.79
N GLN A 233 15.42 19.95 -19.90
CA GLN A 233 15.69 19.10 -21.06
C GLN A 233 16.65 17.96 -20.73
N GLU A 234 17.71 18.23 -19.95
CA GLU A 234 18.62 17.17 -19.48
C GLU A 234 17.87 16.15 -18.61
N ALA A 235 17.07 16.62 -17.65
CA ALA A 235 16.27 15.75 -16.79
C ALA A 235 15.33 14.84 -17.59
N TRP A 236 14.68 15.37 -18.64
CA TRP A 236 13.85 14.58 -19.55
C TRP A 236 14.62 13.44 -20.23
N LEU A 237 15.83 13.73 -20.72
CA LEU A 237 16.68 12.72 -21.36
C LEU A 237 17.16 11.65 -20.35
N ARG A 238 17.60 12.09 -19.16
CA ARG A 238 18.16 11.22 -18.13
C ARG A 238 17.11 10.35 -17.45
N MET A 239 15.95 10.92 -17.16
CA MET A 239 14.85 10.21 -16.51
C MET A 239 13.97 9.44 -17.49
N GLY A 240 14.07 9.70 -18.79
CA GLY A 240 13.36 9.00 -19.86
C GLY A 240 14.10 7.81 -20.47
N VAL A 241 15.30 7.48 -19.97
CA VAL A 241 16.22 6.47 -20.53
C VAL A 241 15.57 5.13 -20.89
N ASP A 242 14.56 4.71 -20.14
CA ASP A 242 13.86 3.45 -20.33
C ASP A 242 12.50 3.56 -21.00
N LEU A 243 12.01 4.78 -21.21
CA LEU A 243 10.77 5.05 -21.95
C LEU A 243 11.04 5.18 -23.47
N LEU A 244 12.30 5.34 -23.87
CA LEU A 244 12.75 5.42 -25.26
C LEU A 244 12.96 4.03 -25.88
N SER A 245 11.87 3.31 -26.13
CA SER A 245 11.67 2.35 -27.24
C SER A 245 10.31 1.67 -27.05
N VAL A 246 9.31 2.12 -27.80
CA VAL A 246 7.92 1.59 -27.70
C VAL A 246 7.77 0.25 -28.44
N GLU A 247 8.79 -0.19 -29.19
CA GLU A 247 8.70 -1.40 -30.03
C GLU A 247 9.47 -2.62 -29.49
N GLU A 248 10.33 -2.49 -28.46
CA GLU A 248 11.19 -3.59 -27.99
C GLU A 248 11.00 -4.04 -26.53
N LYS A 249 10.02 -3.49 -25.79
CA LYS A 249 9.78 -3.88 -24.38
C LYS A 249 8.48 -4.65 -24.14
N LEU A 250 7.91 -5.24 -25.19
CA LEU A 250 6.84 -6.24 -25.05
C LEU A 250 7.37 -7.60 -24.57
N GLU A 251 8.69 -7.80 -24.47
CA GLU A 251 9.29 -9.10 -24.10
C GLU A 251 10.03 -9.14 -22.75
N MET A 252 9.99 -8.09 -21.92
CA MET A 252 10.61 -8.16 -20.59
C MET A 252 9.64 -7.83 -19.46
N ASN A 253 9.21 -8.89 -18.77
CA ASN A 253 8.35 -8.99 -17.59
C ASN A 253 6.83 -8.98 -17.84
N GLU A 254 6.31 -10.06 -18.42
CA GLU A 254 4.92 -10.48 -18.26
C GLU A 254 4.48 -10.61 -16.78
N ASP A 255 5.43 -10.72 -15.83
CA ASP A 255 5.13 -10.78 -14.40
C ASP A 255 4.79 -9.42 -13.78
N LEU A 256 5.11 -8.29 -14.42
CA LEU A 256 4.83 -6.93 -13.90
C LEU A 256 3.58 -6.28 -14.52
N GLN A 257 3.00 -6.86 -15.56
CA GLN A 257 1.81 -6.34 -16.24
C GLN A 257 0.50 -7.04 -15.86
N ARG A 258 0.45 -7.73 -14.72
CA ARG A 258 -0.77 -8.43 -14.31
C ARG A 258 -1.78 -7.48 -13.66
N PRO A 259 -3.09 -7.61 -13.98
CA PRO A 259 -4.13 -6.86 -13.28
C PRO A 259 -4.03 -7.05 -11.77
N ALA A 260 -4.38 -6.03 -10.99
CA ALA A 260 -4.30 -6.03 -9.52
C ALA A 260 -5.02 -7.21 -8.83
N HIS A 261 -5.88 -7.93 -9.55
CA HIS A 261 -6.64 -9.07 -9.06
C HIS A 261 -5.86 -10.41 -9.12
N ASP A 262 -4.75 -10.49 -9.88
CA ASP A 262 -3.90 -11.68 -9.99
C ASP A 262 -2.80 -11.77 -8.91
N CYS A 263 -2.66 -10.73 -8.09
CA CYS A 263 -1.57 -10.60 -7.11
C CYS A 263 -1.69 -11.55 -5.90
N ARG A 264 -2.88 -12.10 -5.62
CA ARG A 264 -3.11 -12.98 -4.45
C ARG A 264 -2.64 -14.43 -4.63
N SER A 265 -2.34 -14.85 -5.87
CA SER A 265 -2.31 -16.29 -6.21
C SER A 265 -0.91 -16.86 -6.46
N LYS A 266 0.16 -16.07 -6.45
CA LYS A 266 1.51 -16.56 -6.82
C LYS A 266 2.61 -16.08 -5.86
N ILE A 267 3.11 -17.01 -5.07
CA ILE A 267 4.34 -16.93 -4.24
C ILE A 267 5.56 -16.46 -5.07
N GLY A 268 5.55 -16.61 -6.40
CA GLY A 268 6.63 -16.17 -7.29
C GLY A 268 6.79 -14.66 -7.52
N VAL A 269 5.92 -13.81 -6.95
CA VAL A 269 6.01 -12.34 -7.11
C VAL A 269 6.55 -11.65 -5.83
N TYR A 270 6.49 -12.33 -4.68
CA TYR A 270 7.08 -11.84 -3.43
C TYR A 270 8.61 -11.75 -3.57
N LYS A 271 9.18 -10.57 -3.29
CA LYS A 271 10.63 -10.35 -3.42
C LYS A 271 11.35 -10.65 -2.11
N THR A 272 12.38 -11.49 -2.16
CA THR A 272 13.24 -11.71 -0.97
C THR A 272 14.03 -10.45 -0.63
N ALA A 273 14.66 -10.40 0.54
CA ALA A 273 15.52 -9.28 0.93
C ALA A 273 16.66 -9.07 -0.07
N GLU A 274 17.28 -10.15 -0.54
CA GLU A 274 18.36 -10.11 -1.54
C GLU A 274 17.86 -9.62 -2.90
N GLU A 275 16.64 -10.01 -3.29
CA GLU A 275 16.00 -9.48 -4.49
C GLU A 275 15.71 -8.00 -4.39
N CYS A 276 15.19 -7.54 -3.24
CA CYS A 276 14.97 -6.11 -2.99
C CYS A 276 16.28 -5.32 -3.10
N GLN A 277 17.38 -5.82 -2.53
CA GLN A 277 18.69 -5.18 -2.66
C GLN A 277 19.19 -5.11 -4.12
N ARG A 278 19.01 -6.18 -4.89
CA ARG A 278 19.36 -6.18 -6.33
C ARG A 278 18.52 -5.19 -7.12
N ILE A 279 17.21 -5.12 -6.84
CA ILE A 279 16.29 -4.16 -7.47
C ILE A 279 16.71 -2.72 -7.14
N LEU A 280 17.02 -2.45 -5.87
CA LEU A 280 17.52 -1.14 -5.41
C LEU A 280 18.80 -0.72 -6.13
N ALA A 281 19.79 -1.61 -6.19
CA ALA A 281 21.06 -1.32 -6.87
C ALA A 281 20.84 -1.05 -8.37
N SER A 282 20.01 -1.86 -9.03
CA SER A 282 19.65 -1.67 -10.44
C SER A 282 18.91 -0.34 -10.67
N PHE A 283 17.94 -0.01 -9.82
CA PHE A 283 17.17 1.22 -9.90
C PHE A 283 18.05 2.46 -9.72
N LYS A 284 18.88 2.48 -8.66
CA LYS A 284 19.81 3.59 -8.39
C LYS A 284 20.83 3.77 -9.51
N ASN A 285 21.34 2.68 -10.10
CA ASN A 285 22.24 2.75 -11.24
C ASN A 285 21.54 3.34 -12.49
N LYS A 286 20.33 2.85 -12.79
CA LYS A 286 19.51 3.28 -13.93
C LYS A 286 19.18 4.77 -13.86
N PHE A 287 18.88 5.28 -12.67
CA PHE A 287 18.57 6.69 -12.41
C PHE A 287 19.71 7.42 -11.69
N SER A 288 20.96 7.00 -11.93
CA SER A 288 22.16 7.53 -11.25
C SER A 288 22.27 9.06 -11.33
N TRP A 289 21.85 9.67 -12.44
CA TRP A 289 21.80 11.12 -12.58
C TRP A 289 20.96 11.82 -11.50
N MET A 290 19.83 11.24 -11.09
CA MET A 290 18.98 11.80 -10.03
C MET A 290 19.63 11.65 -8.65
N PHE A 291 20.37 10.56 -8.44
CA PHE A 291 21.03 10.24 -7.18
C PHE A 291 22.45 10.82 -7.06
N ASP A 292 22.94 11.52 -8.08
CA ASP A 292 24.24 12.20 -8.02
C ASP A 292 24.27 13.21 -6.87
N GLY A 293 25.26 13.10 -5.99
CA GLY A 293 25.36 13.90 -4.76
C GLY A 293 24.47 13.45 -3.60
N CYS A 294 23.90 12.24 -3.65
CA CYS A 294 23.26 11.61 -2.49
C CYS A 294 24.25 10.66 -1.80
N ASP A 295 24.44 10.80 -0.50
CA ASP A 295 25.23 9.87 0.32
C ASP A 295 24.34 8.64 0.65
N LEU A 296 24.22 7.70 -0.30
CA LEU A 296 23.32 6.53 -0.22
C LEU A 296 24.04 5.19 -0.16
#